data_AF-A0A6G0UDJ0-F1
#
_entry.id   AF-A0A6G0UDJ0-F1
#
_cell.length_a   1.000
_cell.length_b   1.000
_cell.length_c   1.000
_cell.angle_alpha   90.00
_cell.angle_beta   90.00
_cell.angle_gamma   90.00
#
_symmetry.space_group_name_H-M   'P 1'
#
loop_
_entity.id
_entity.type
_entity.pdbx_description
1 polymer ?
#
loop_
_entity_poly.entity_id
_entity_poly.type
_entity_poly.pdbx_seq_one_letter_code
_entity_poly.pdbx_strand_id
1 'polypeptide(L)'
;WLKPGGCLNVTEINEFSEINQITTSTLYGVSPIKLRYSSLYIQLLRNIQIQEEDGSWWRFNLRCSIGVSSNTEPLSGLKHTRLLAEKVPAPSGSLHLNYLELLEGLSTIWPQHQESINVLLGRERSSWTSKIFEERMIISEDSTVLAFNPRRNDLLISVDSHSIIREKNSNVWTIEIDCFAYHNILTKTVDYRSRVEWNETFLEAIEYLKINEIYFNTFVAADFLSEKKDIDESRGNHVRSRLRD
;
A
#
# COMPACT_ATOMS: atom_id res chain seq x y z
N TRP A 1 -5.44 2.98 25.45
CA TRP A 1 -5.43 4.46 25.38
C TRP A 1 -6.40 5.03 24.36
N LEU A 2 -6.50 4.46 23.15
CA LEU A 2 -7.49 4.88 22.17
C LEU A 2 -8.90 4.45 22.62
N LYS A 3 -9.85 5.39 22.57
CA LYS A 3 -11.28 5.10 22.70
C LYS A 3 -11.76 4.34 21.44
N PRO A 4 -12.90 3.63 21.51
CA PRO A 4 -13.56 3.08 20.32
C PRO A 4 -13.74 4.15 19.22
N GLY A 5 -13.40 3.83 17.97
CA GLY A 5 -13.39 4.79 16.85
C GLY A 5 -12.26 5.83 16.90
N GLY A 6 -11.37 5.75 17.89
CA GLY A 6 -10.20 6.61 17.99
C GLY A 6 -9.18 6.29 16.89
N CYS A 7 -8.55 7.34 16.35
CA CYS A 7 -7.58 7.22 15.28
C CYS A 7 -6.14 7.22 15.79
N LEU A 8 -5.30 6.41 15.15
CA LEU A 8 -3.86 6.38 15.26
C LEU A 8 -3.27 6.92 13.95
N ASN A 9 -2.47 7.99 14.04
CA ASN A 9 -1.74 8.55 12.91
C ASN A 9 -0.24 8.32 13.15
N VAL A 10 0.39 7.56 12.26
CA VAL A 10 1.81 7.20 12.35
C VAL A 10 2.52 7.70 11.10
N THR A 11 3.62 8.40 11.28
CA THR A 11 4.51 8.80 10.18
C THR A 11 5.89 8.27 10.47
N GLU A 12 6.41 7.45 9.56
CA GLU A 12 7.71 6.80 9.70
C GLU A 12 8.58 7.10 8.49
N ILE A 13 9.88 7.16 8.73
CA ILE A 13 10.89 7.19 7.67
C ILE A 13 11.20 5.74 7.32
N ASN A 14 11.00 5.37 6.07
CA ASN A 14 11.17 3.99 5.62
C ASN A 14 12.55 3.76 5.00
N GLU A 15 12.98 2.51 5.04
CA GLU A 15 14.17 2.08 4.33
C GLU A 15 13.99 2.25 2.82
N PHE A 16 15.04 2.75 2.17
CA PHE A 16 15.09 3.00 0.74
C PHE A 16 16.47 2.63 0.20
N SER A 17 16.52 2.12 -1.04
CA SER A 17 17.66 1.58 -1.81
C SER A 17 19.08 1.73 -1.24
N GLU A 18 19.93 0.71 -1.45
CA GLU A 18 21.36 0.65 -1.08
C GLU A 18 22.16 1.96 -1.28
N ILE A 19 21.83 2.75 -2.30
CA ILE A 19 22.50 4.04 -2.61
C ILE A 19 22.42 5.03 -1.43
N ASN A 20 21.33 5.05 -0.65
CA ASN A 20 21.16 5.95 0.49
C ASN A 20 21.64 5.37 1.83
N GLN A 21 21.81 4.04 1.92
CA GLN A 21 22.47 3.45 3.09
C GLN A 21 23.93 3.94 3.19
N ILE A 22 24.59 4.19 2.04
CA ILE A 22 25.96 4.69 1.97
C ILE A 22 26.06 6.13 2.52
N THR A 23 25.10 7.01 2.24
CA THR A 23 25.14 8.41 2.74
C THR A 23 24.76 8.53 4.21
N THR A 24 23.82 7.73 4.72
CA THR A 24 23.48 7.77 6.16
C THR A 24 24.51 7.10 7.07
N SER A 25 25.21 6.07 6.59
CA SER A 25 26.22 5.35 7.40
C SER A 25 27.58 6.03 7.44
N THR A 26 27.91 6.88 6.46
CA THR A 26 29.21 7.56 6.39
C THR A 26 29.27 8.88 7.15
N LEU A 27 28.13 9.52 7.44
CA LEU A 27 28.07 10.80 8.18
C LEU A 27 27.91 10.64 9.70
N TYR A 28 27.34 9.52 10.16
CA TYR A 28 27.13 9.23 11.58
C TYR A 28 27.40 7.75 11.79
N GLY A 29 28.43 7.42 12.58
CA GLY A 29 28.75 6.03 12.94
C GLY A 29 27.49 5.28 13.38
N VAL A 30 27.32 4.05 12.89
CA VAL A 30 26.20 3.12 13.14
C VAL A 30 24.95 3.81 13.70
N SER A 31 24.15 4.43 12.83
CA SER A 31 22.91 5.07 13.24
C SER A 31 22.02 4.07 14.02
N PRO A 32 21.55 4.39 15.24
CA PRO A 32 20.66 3.52 16.01
C PRO A 32 19.24 3.45 15.40
N ILE A 33 18.98 4.23 14.35
CA ILE A 33 17.67 4.32 13.69
C ILE A 33 17.44 3.05 12.88
N LYS A 34 16.46 2.24 13.29
CA LYS A 34 15.97 1.11 12.50
C LYS A 34 15.00 1.60 11.44
N LEU A 35 15.51 1.82 10.25
CA LEU A 35 14.69 1.99 9.06
C LEU A 35 14.05 0.64 8.72
N ARG A 36 12.73 0.63 8.49
CA ARG A 36 11.99 -0.56 8.08
C ARG A 36 11.20 -0.28 6.82
N TYR A 37 10.93 -1.33 6.06
CA TYR A 37 10.02 -1.28 4.92
C TYR A 37 8.62 -0.81 5.33
N SER A 38 7.96 -0.03 4.48
CA SER A 38 6.61 0.49 4.74
C SER A 38 5.56 -0.62 4.86
N SER A 39 5.72 -1.70 4.10
CA SER A 39 4.90 -2.91 4.15
C SER A 39 4.87 -3.56 5.53
N LEU A 40 5.96 -3.51 6.30
CA LEU A 40 6.05 -4.11 7.63
C LEU A 40 5.17 -3.36 8.64
N TYR A 41 5.09 -2.03 8.54
CA TYR A 41 4.19 -1.24 9.40
C TYR A 41 2.73 -1.50 9.04
N ILE A 42 2.42 -1.63 7.75
CA ILE A 42 1.08 -2.01 7.26
C ILE A 42 0.70 -3.38 7.81
N GLN A 43 1.57 -4.39 7.63
CA GLN A 43 1.33 -5.74 8.13
C GLN A 43 1.18 -5.79 9.66
N LEU A 44 2.07 -5.09 10.38
CA LEU A 44 1.99 -5.03 11.83
C LEU A 44 0.64 -4.49 12.30
N LEU A 45 0.24 -3.31 11.82
CA LEU A 45 -1.02 -2.69 12.24
C LEU A 45 -2.24 -3.54 11.89
N ARG A 46 -2.26 -4.17 10.71
CA ARG A 46 -3.36 -5.05 10.28
C ARG A 46 -3.50 -6.30 11.15
N ASN A 47 -2.39 -6.81 11.69
CA ASN A 47 -2.37 -8.06 12.45
C ASN A 47 -2.44 -7.85 13.97
N ILE A 48 -2.26 -6.64 14.49
CA ILE A 48 -2.45 -6.35 15.92
C ILE A 48 -3.91 -6.59 16.31
N GLN A 49 -4.10 -7.44 17.31
CA GLN A 49 -5.37 -7.61 18.00
C GLN A 49 -5.14 -7.49 19.51
N ILE A 50 -6.04 -6.78 20.18
CA ILE A 50 -5.90 -6.41 21.58
C ILE A 50 -7.17 -6.85 22.29
N GLN A 51 -7.01 -7.66 23.34
CA GLN A 51 -8.08 -7.95 24.27
C GLN A 51 -8.06 -6.90 25.39
N GLU A 52 -9.18 -6.24 25.63
CA GLU A 52 -9.35 -5.33 26.76
C GLU A 52 -9.87 -6.08 28.00
N GLU A 53 -9.85 -5.42 29.17
CA GLU A 53 -10.18 -6.03 30.47
C GLU A 53 -11.62 -6.58 30.53
N ASP A 54 -12.52 -6.04 29.72
CA ASP A 54 -13.91 -6.50 29.57
C ASP A 54 -14.04 -7.76 28.69
N GLY A 55 -12.92 -8.29 28.21
CA GLY A 55 -12.84 -9.45 27.31
C GLY A 55 -13.11 -9.13 25.84
N SER A 56 -13.41 -7.87 25.50
CA SER A 56 -13.65 -7.46 24.11
C SER A 56 -12.36 -7.43 23.30
N TRP A 57 -12.46 -7.87 22.05
CA TRP A 57 -11.34 -7.88 21.11
C TRP A 57 -11.41 -6.71 20.16
N TRP A 58 -10.29 -6.03 19.98
CA TRP A 58 -10.13 -4.87 19.11
C TRP A 58 -9.00 -5.08 18.13
N ARG A 59 -9.10 -4.43 16.98
CA ARG A 59 -8.07 -4.37 15.95
C ARG A 59 -7.93 -2.95 15.42
N PHE A 60 -6.91 -2.75 14.59
CA PHE A 60 -6.82 -1.56 13.76
C PHE A 60 -7.47 -1.80 12.40
N ASN A 61 -8.35 -0.88 11.98
CA ASN A 61 -8.75 -0.74 10.60
C ASN A 61 -7.83 0.27 9.93
N LEU A 62 -6.85 -0.21 9.17
CA LEU A 62 -5.91 0.66 8.48
C LEU A 62 -6.58 1.24 7.23
N ARG A 63 -6.97 2.52 7.28
CA ARG A 63 -7.74 3.21 6.24
C ARG A 63 -6.92 3.44 4.98
N CYS A 64 -5.69 3.90 5.17
CA CYS A 64 -4.77 4.17 4.07
C CYS A 64 -3.32 4.19 4.57
N SER A 65 -2.40 3.97 3.64
CA SER A 65 -0.99 4.28 3.78
C SER A 65 -0.56 5.11 2.58
N ILE A 66 -0.07 6.33 2.80
CA ILE A 66 0.29 7.25 1.72
C ILE A 66 1.79 7.49 1.76
N GLY A 67 2.42 7.25 0.61
CA GLY A 67 3.81 7.56 0.37
C GLY A 67 3.98 9.03 0.01
N VAL A 68 4.78 9.76 0.79
CA VAL A 68 5.10 11.17 0.53
C VAL A 68 6.57 11.26 0.13
N SER A 69 6.84 11.71 -1.10
CA SER A 69 8.15 12.22 -1.47
C SER A 69 8.36 13.58 -0.80
N SER A 70 9.41 13.74 0.01
CA SER A 70 9.73 15.05 0.55
C SER A 70 10.16 15.96 -0.61
N ASN A 71 9.29 16.87 -1.04
CA ASN A 71 9.60 17.87 -2.07
C ASN A 71 10.61 18.93 -1.60
N THR A 72 11.06 18.85 -0.34
CA THR A 72 11.88 19.88 0.29
C THR A 72 13.37 19.75 -0.01
N GLU A 73 13.88 18.55 -0.34
CA GLU A 73 15.29 18.37 -0.72
C GLU A 73 15.47 17.26 -1.76
N PRO A 74 15.96 17.56 -2.98
CA PRO A 74 16.24 16.58 -4.04
C PRO A 74 17.25 15.48 -3.64
N LEU A 75 17.94 15.64 -2.51
CA LEU A 75 19.10 14.86 -2.09
C LEU A 75 18.82 13.86 -0.96
N SER A 76 17.68 13.94 -0.26
CA SER A 76 17.46 13.05 0.89
C SER A 76 17.07 11.64 0.45
N GLY A 77 16.33 11.50 -0.65
CA GLY A 77 15.81 10.21 -1.14
C GLY A 77 14.96 9.44 -0.11
N LEU A 78 14.67 10.06 1.05
CA LEU A 78 13.92 9.46 2.13
C LEU A 78 12.44 9.47 1.77
N LYS A 79 11.79 8.33 2.02
CA LYS A 79 10.34 8.22 1.86
C LYS A 79 9.69 8.21 3.22
N HIS A 80 8.69 9.07 3.35
CA HIS A 80 7.82 9.07 4.50
C HIS A 80 6.57 8.29 4.14
N THR A 81 6.22 7.30 4.97
CA THR A 81 4.91 6.68 4.90
C THR A 81 4.06 7.20 6.03
N ARG A 82 2.87 7.70 5.68
CA ARG A 82 1.85 8.08 6.65
C ARG A 82 0.76 7.03 6.69
N LEU A 83 0.50 6.49 7.87
CA LEU A 83 -0.53 5.49 8.14
C LEU A 83 -1.65 6.09 8.98
N LEU A 84 -2.89 5.85 8.58
CA LEU A 84 -4.08 6.22 9.35
C LEU A 84 -4.86 4.96 9.71
N ALA A 85 -4.92 4.64 10.99
CA ALA A 85 -5.62 3.47 11.50
C ALA A 85 -6.70 3.88 12.51
N GLU A 86 -7.82 3.16 12.52
CA GLU A 86 -8.93 3.36 13.44
C GLU A 86 -9.09 2.15 14.36
N LYS A 87 -9.30 2.37 15.66
CA LYS A 87 -9.61 1.28 16.60
C LYS A 87 -11.05 0.81 16.38
N VAL A 88 -11.22 -0.43 15.92
CA VAL A 88 -12.52 -1.05 15.65
C VAL A 88 -12.65 -2.42 16.33
N PRO A 89 -13.87 -2.92 16.60
CA PRO A 89 -14.05 -4.28 17.10
C PRO A 89 -13.43 -5.32 16.15
N ALA A 90 -12.78 -6.33 16.72
CA ALA A 90 -12.28 -7.46 15.94
C ALA A 90 -13.44 -8.38 15.54
N PRO A 91 -13.44 -8.93 14.30
CA PRO A 91 -14.43 -9.91 13.87
C PRO A 91 -14.39 -11.17 14.76
N SER A 92 -15.54 -11.78 15.02
CA SER A 92 -15.60 -13.05 15.74
C SER A 92 -14.85 -14.15 14.99
N GLY A 93 -13.95 -14.87 15.67
CA GLY A 93 -13.19 -15.98 15.09
C GLY A 93 -11.96 -15.55 14.26
N SER A 94 -11.50 -14.31 14.37
CA SER A 94 -10.25 -13.89 13.75
C SER A 94 -9.04 -14.64 14.35
N LEU A 95 -8.06 -14.97 13.50
CA LEU A 95 -6.78 -15.49 13.98
C LEU A 95 -6.08 -14.40 14.80
N HIS A 96 -5.80 -14.67 16.07
CA HIS A 96 -5.12 -13.73 16.95
C HIS A 96 -3.63 -14.05 17.00
N LEU A 97 -2.79 -13.16 16.44
CA LEU A 97 -1.34 -13.28 16.62
C LEU A 97 -0.97 -12.77 18.00
N ASN A 98 -0.26 -13.58 18.76
CA ASN A 98 0.32 -13.18 20.03
C ASN A 98 1.58 -12.31 19.80
N TYR A 99 2.12 -11.76 20.89
CA TYR A 99 3.27 -10.87 20.82
C TYR A 99 4.51 -11.51 20.13
N LEU A 100 4.80 -12.79 20.42
CA LEU A 100 5.94 -13.48 19.83
C LEU A 100 5.74 -13.71 18.33
N GLU A 101 4.53 -14.05 17.91
CA GLU A 101 4.18 -14.21 16.49
C GLU A 101 4.24 -12.89 15.73
N LEU A 102 3.77 -11.79 16.32
CA LEU A 102 3.92 -10.45 15.76
C LEU A 102 5.38 -10.03 15.66
N LEU A 103 6.19 -10.36 16.68
CA LEU A 103 7.62 -10.07 16.70
C LEU A 103 8.38 -10.87 15.63
N GLU A 104 8.06 -12.16 15.47
CA GLU A 104 8.62 -13.02 14.42
C GLU A 104 8.21 -12.54 13.02
N GLY A 105 6.94 -12.17 12.86
CA GLY A 105 6.42 -11.51 11.66
C GLY A 105 7.24 -10.29 11.27
N LEU A 106 7.40 -9.36 12.22
CA LEU A 106 8.09 -8.09 12.00
C LEU A 106 9.60 -8.24 11.82
N SER A 107 10.23 -9.21 12.49
CA SER A 107 11.69 -9.34 12.54
C SER A 107 12.26 -10.29 11.49
N THR A 108 11.44 -11.20 10.94
CA THR A 108 11.94 -12.27 10.08
C THR A 108 11.02 -12.53 8.89
N ILE A 109 9.76 -12.90 9.12
CA ILE A 109 8.89 -13.41 8.05
C ILE A 109 8.56 -12.33 7.01
N TRP A 110 8.03 -11.18 7.44
CA TRP A 110 7.65 -10.10 6.52
C TRP A 110 8.86 -9.43 5.85
N PRO A 111 10.00 -9.19 6.54
CA PRO A 111 11.22 -8.74 5.87
C PRO A 111 11.69 -9.69 4.76
N GLN A 112 11.75 -11.00 5.02
CA GLN A 112 12.16 -11.99 4.01
C GLN A 112 11.19 -12.01 2.83
N HIS A 113 9.88 -11.92 3.10
CA HIS A 113 8.89 -11.85 2.05
C HIS A 113 9.05 -10.58 1.21
N GLN A 114 9.18 -9.41 1.84
CA GLN A 114 9.44 -8.16 1.12
C GLN A 114 10.69 -8.26 0.24
N GLU A 115 11.76 -8.90 0.73
CA GLU A 115 12.98 -9.05 -0.05
C GLU A 115 12.78 -9.94 -1.28
N SER A 116 12.03 -11.04 -1.15
CA SER A 116 11.67 -11.87 -2.30
C SER A 116 10.87 -11.09 -3.36
N ILE A 117 9.96 -10.21 -2.92
CA ILE A 117 9.18 -9.33 -3.79
C ILE A 117 10.07 -8.26 -4.42
N ASN A 118 11.01 -7.70 -3.68
CA ASN A 118 12.00 -6.75 -4.19
C ASN A 118 12.85 -7.37 -5.29
N VAL A 119 13.26 -8.64 -5.15
CA VAL A 119 13.99 -9.36 -6.20
C VAL A 119 13.11 -9.61 -7.43
N LEU A 120 11.85 -10.01 -7.22
CA LEU A 120 10.89 -10.28 -8.30
C LEU A 120 10.60 -9.01 -9.12
N LEU A 121 10.18 -7.94 -8.44
CA LEU A 121 9.75 -6.69 -9.08
C LEU A 121 10.90 -5.73 -9.40
N GLY A 122 12.03 -5.82 -8.69
CA GLY A 122 13.19 -4.93 -8.86
C GLY A 122 13.94 -5.14 -10.19
N ARG A 123 13.78 -6.32 -10.82
CA ARG A 123 14.35 -6.61 -12.14
C ARG A 123 13.58 -5.97 -13.29
N GLU A 124 12.34 -5.55 -13.07
CA GLU A 124 11.53 -4.91 -14.10
C GLU A 124 11.91 -3.44 -14.26
N ARG A 125 12.52 -3.11 -15.41
CA ARG A 125 12.74 -1.71 -15.84
C ARG A 125 11.45 -1.04 -16.33
N SER A 126 10.53 -1.84 -16.85
CA SER A 126 9.18 -1.46 -17.26
C SER A 126 8.28 -2.69 -17.14
N SER A 127 6.99 -2.49 -16.84
CA SER A 127 6.03 -3.59 -16.81
C SER A 127 5.74 -4.04 -18.24
N TRP A 128 5.59 -5.35 -18.46
CA TRP A 128 5.27 -5.86 -19.81
C TRP A 128 3.90 -5.38 -20.31
N THR A 129 3.00 -5.07 -19.38
CA THR A 129 1.69 -4.47 -19.63
C THR A 129 1.79 -3.05 -20.20
N SER A 130 2.91 -2.33 -19.98
CA SER A 130 3.12 -0.97 -20.49
C SER A 130 2.91 -0.92 -22.00
N LYS A 131 3.44 -1.90 -22.75
CA LYS A 131 3.26 -1.98 -24.21
C LYS A 131 1.79 -2.13 -24.62
N ILE A 132 1.02 -2.93 -23.88
CA ILE A 132 -0.41 -3.13 -24.14
C ILE A 132 -1.18 -1.83 -23.89
N PHE A 133 -0.80 -1.12 -22.83
CA PHE A 133 -1.38 0.14 -22.44
C PHE A 133 -1.01 1.26 -23.41
N GLU A 134 0.26 1.37 -23.83
CA GLU A 134 0.75 2.34 -24.82
C GLU A 134 -0.05 2.28 -26.13
N GLU A 135 -0.36 1.07 -26.62
CA GLU A 135 -1.10 0.87 -27.86
C GLU A 135 -2.59 1.24 -27.77
N ARG A 136 -3.19 1.20 -26.57
CA ARG A 136 -4.66 1.24 -26.40
C ARG A 136 -5.16 2.37 -25.51
N MET A 137 -4.30 3.01 -24.73
CA MET A 137 -4.70 4.04 -23.78
C MET A 137 -4.74 5.41 -24.43
N ILE A 138 -5.94 5.98 -24.43
CA ILE A 138 -6.16 7.39 -24.75
C ILE A 138 -6.09 8.16 -23.42
N ILE A 139 -4.87 8.46 -22.98
CA ILE A 139 -4.63 9.45 -21.92
C ILE A 139 -4.38 10.80 -22.59
N SER A 140 -5.16 11.82 -22.22
CA SER A 140 -4.88 13.19 -22.61
C SER A 140 -3.63 13.70 -21.89
N GLU A 141 -2.83 14.50 -22.59
CA GLU A 141 -1.70 15.19 -21.98
C GLU A 141 -2.16 16.07 -20.80
N ASP A 142 -1.27 16.28 -19.82
CA ASP A 142 -1.51 17.11 -18.63
C ASP A 142 -2.71 16.68 -17.75
N SER A 143 -3.13 15.42 -17.85
CA SER A 143 -4.24 14.87 -17.06
C SER A 143 -3.84 14.46 -15.65
N THR A 144 -4.83 14.27 -14.78
CA THR A 144 -4.67 13.60 -13.48
C THR A 144 -5.27 12.20 -13.59
N VAL A 145 -4.42 11.18 -13.48
CA VAL A 145 -4.76 9.77 -13.72
C VAL A 145 -4.84 9.03 -12.39
N LEU A 146 -5.91 8.27 -12.21
CA LEU A 146 -6.02 7.26 -11.15
C LEU A 146 -5.59 5.91 -11.72
N ALA A 147 -4.47 5.39 -11.24
CA ALA A 147 -3.98 4.05 -11.57
C ALA A 147 -4.34 3.07 -10.45
N PHE A 148 -4.90 1.90 -10.78
CA PHE A 148 -5.24 0.87 -9.80
C PHE A 148 -4.62 -0.49 -10.14
N ASN A 149 -3.88 -1.04 -9.17
CA ASN A 149 -3.10 -2.27 -9.30
C ASN A 149 -3.47 -3.25 -8.17
N PRO A 150 -4.41 -4.18 -8.42
CA PRO A 150 -4.81 -5.16 -7.42
C PRO A 150 -3.81 -6.33 -7.30
N ARG A 151 -3.08 -6.66 -8.38
CA ARG A 151 -2.04 -7.71 -8.44
C ARG A 151 -2.44 -9.08 -7.84
N ARG A 152 -3.74 -9.42 -7.85
CA ARG A 152 -4.25 -10.65 -7.20
C ARG A 152 -3.82 -11.93 -7.90
N ASN A 153 -3.82 -11.93 -9.23
CA ASN A 153 -3.50 -13.12 -10.02
C ASN A 153 -1.99 -13.24 -10.26
N ASP A 154 -1.33 -12.11 -10.48
CA ASP A 154 0.09 -12.04 -10.77
C ASP A 154 0.63 -10.68 -10.32
N LEU A 155 1.74 -10.71 -9.56
CA LEU A 155 2.42 -9.53 -9.08
C LEU A 155 3.04 -8.70 -10.22
N LEU A 156 3.25 -9.28 -11.40
CA LEU A 156 3.83 -8.60 -12.57
C LEU A 156 2.78 -7.83 -13.39
N ILE A 157 1.48 -8.05 -13.14
CA ILE A 157 0.40 -7.37 -13.84
C ILE A 157 0.12 -6.03 -13.15
N SER A 158 0.50 -4.92 -13.81
CA SER A 158 0.24 -3.59 -13.26
C SER A 158 0.20 -2.48 -14.31
N VAL A 159 -0.33 -1.33 -13.92
CA VAL A 159 -0.20 -0.09 -14.66
C VAL A 159 1.16 0.54 -14.32
N ASP A 160 1.96 0.82 -15.34
CA ASP A 160 3.24 1.51 -15.20
C ASP A 160 3.03 3.03 -15.15
N SER A 161 2.77 3.52 -13.94
CA SER A 161 2.56 4.94 -13.67
C SER A 161 3.73 5.82 -14.10
N HIS A 162 4.97 5.32 -14.05
CA HIS A 162 6.15 6.10 -14.43
C HIS A 162 6.21 6.35 -15.93
N SER A 163 5.84 5.35 -16.74
CA SER A 163 5.76 5.52 -18.19
C SER A 163 4.65 6.50 -18.59
N ILE A 164 3.48 6.42 -17.95
CA ILE A 164 2.39 7.41 -18.15
C ILE A 164 2.87 8.83 -17.85
N ILE A 165 3.56 9.05 -16.72
CA ILE A 165 4.09 10.36 -16.34
C ILE A 165 5.08 10.89 -17.40
N ARG A 166 6.00 10.04 -17.88
CA ARG A 166 7.02 10.43 -18.87
C ARG A 166 6.43 10.74 -20.24
N GLU A 167 5.50 9.93 -20.70
CA GLU A 167 4.99 9.99 -22.07
C GLU A 167 3.82 10.95 -22.24
N LYS A 168 3.01 11.13 -21.19
CA LYS A 168 1.78 11.95 -21.23
C LYS A 168 1.86 13.21 -20.38
N ASN A 169 3.01 13.49 -19.77
CA ASN A 169 3.22 14.63 -18.87
C ASN A 169 2.13 14.76 -17.78
N SER A 170 1.55 13.63 -17.35
CA SER A 170 0.38 13.59 -16.49
C SER A 170 0.76 13.40 -15.01
N ASN A 171 -0.12 13.81 -14.10
CA ASN A 171 -0.04 13.42 -12.68
C ASN A 171 -0.67 12.04 -12.52
N VAL A 172 -0.07 11.16 -11.72
CA VAL A 172 -0.59 9.80 -11.52
C VAL A 172 -0.68 9.48 -10.04
N TRP A 173 -1.88 9.12 -9.58
CA TRP A 173 -2.13 8.56 -8.26
C TRP A 173 -2.31 7.05 -8.39
N THR A 174 -1.38 6.29 -7.82
CA THR A 174 -1.37 4.84 -7.92
C THR A 174 -1.87 4.22 -6.63
N ILE A 175 -2.93 3.42 -6.72
CA ILE A 175 -3.45 2.62 -5.62
C ILE A 175 -2.96 1.18 -5.81
N GLU A 176 -2.26 0.67 -4.80
CA GLU A 176 -1.88 -0.74 -4.66
C GLU A 176 -2.67 -1.35 -3.49
N ILE A 177 -3.16 -2.58 -3.62
CA ILE A 177 -3.79 -3.29 -2.49
C ILE A 177 -2.85 -4.31 -1.83
N ASP A 178 -1.83 -4.75 -2.56
CA ASP A 178 -0.75 -5.54 -1.98
C ASP A 178 0.28 -4.62 -1.33
N CYS A 179 0.49 -4.78 -0.02
CA CYS A 179 1.36 -3.88 0.73
C CYS A 179 2.85 -4.03 0.38
N PHE A 180 3.27 -5.21 -0.10
CA PHE A 180 4.66 -5.45 -0.48
C PHE A 180 4.98 -4.89 -1.87
N ALA A 181 4.02 -4.98 -2.80
CA ALA A 181 4.06 -4.29 -4.09
C ALA A 181 3.99 -2.77 -3.91
N TYR A 182 3.13 -2.28 -3.00
CA TYR A 182 3.09 -0.87 -2.58
C TYR A 182 4.47 -0.37 -2.15
N HIS A 183 5.16 -1.11 -1.28
CA HIS A 183 6.51 -0.74 -0.87
C HIS A 183 7.46 -0.66 -2.07
N ASN A 184 7.40 -1.64 -2.99
CA ASN A 184 8.25 -1.66 -4.17
C ASN A 184 8.02 -0.48 -5.13
N ILE A 185 6.77 -0.10 -5.40
CA ILE A 185 6.50 1.06 -6.26
C ILE A 185 6.83 2.39 -5.56
N LEU A 186 6.63 2.46 -4.23
CA LEU A 186 7.05 3.61 -3.44
C LEU A 186 8.57 3.80 -3.49
N THR A 187 9.33 2.70 -3.47
CA THR A 187 10.80 2.75 -3.60
C THR A 187 11.28 3.13 -5.00
N LYS A 188 10.45 2.97 -6.03
CA LYS A 188 10.77 3.41 -7.40
C LYS A 188 10.33 4.84 -7.69
N THR A 189 9.41 5.37 -6.90
CA THR A 189 8.81 6.67 -7.11
C THR A 189 9.78 7.80 -6.77
N VAL A 190 10.25 8.52 -7.78
CA VAL A 190 11.12 9.72 -7.61
C VAL A 190 10.49 11.00 -8.15
N ASP A 191 9.54 10.88 -9.09
CA ASP A 191 8.87 12.01 -9.71
C ASP A 191 7.77 12.58 -8.79
N TYR A 192 7.73 13.90 -8.62
CA TYR A 192 6.76 14.58 -7.75
C TYR A 192 5.31 14.48 -8.26
N ARG A 193 5.13 14.17 -9.54
CA ARG A 193 3.83 13.92 -10.19
C ARG A 193 3.25 12.55 -9.87
N SER A 194 4.08 11.65 -9.30
CA SER A 194 3.66 10.33 -8.85
C SER A 194 3.26 10.38 -7.37
N ARG A 195 2.06 9.88 -7.09
CA ARG A 195 1.58 9.56 -5.73
C ARG A 195 1.33 8.07 -5.65
N VAL A 196 1.67 7.47 -4.52
CA VAL A 196 1.41 6.05 -4.24
C VAL A 196 0.64 5.95 -2.94
N GLU A 197 -0.46 5.23 -2.98
CA GLU A 197 -1.31 4.91 -1.85
C GLU A 197 -1.50 3.40 -1.76
N TRP A 198 -1.58 2.91 -0.53
CA TRP A 198 -2.09 1.59 -0.21
C TRP A 198 -3.43 1.70 0.50
N ASN A 199 -4.36 0.85 0.09
CA ASN A 199 -5.64 0.60 0.77
C ASN A 199 -5.92 -0.90 0.76
N GLU A 200 -6.73 -1.38 1.70
CA GLU A 200 -7.12 -2.79 1.74
C GLU A 200 -7.96 -3.17 0.50
N THR A 201 -8.82 -2.24 0.05
CA THR A 201 -9.71 -2.45 -1.09
C THR A 201 -9.81 -1.20 -1.95
N PHE A 202 -10.26 -1.37 -3.19
CA PHE A 202 -10.56 -0.25 -4.07
C PHE A 202 -11.62 0.69 -3.48
N LEU A 203 -12.66 0.14 -2.83
CA LEU A 203 -13.73 0.96 -2.27
C LEU A 203 -13.24 1.88 -1.16
N GLU A 204 -12.37 1.38 -0.27
CA GLU A 204 -11.77 2.20 0.77
C GLU A 204 -10.90 3.33 0.19
N ALA A 205 -10.15 3.05 -0.89
CA ALA A 205 -9.41 4.07 -1.61
C ALA A 205 -10.33 5.17 -2.17
N ILE A 206 -11.43 4.78 -2.80
CA ILE A 206 -12.42 5.73 -3.32
C ILE A 206 -13.07 6.54 -2.21
N GLU A 207 -13.39 5.94 -1.06
CA GLU A 207 -13.90 6.67 0.10
C GLU A 207 -12.91 7.73 0.58
N TYR A 208 -11.62 7.37 0.69
CA TYR A 208 -10.57 8.31 1.06
C TYR A 208 -10.48 9.48 0.08
N LEU A 209 -10.38 9.18 -1.22
CA LEU A 209 -10.28 10.20 -2.28
C LEU A 209 -11.50 11.12 -2.30
N LYS A 210 -12.70 10.57 -2.09
CA LYS A 210 -13.95 11.32 -2.04
C LYS A 210 -14.00 12.27 -0.84
N ILE A 211 -13.62 11.80 0.37
CA ILE A 211 -13.61 12.61 1.59
C ILE A 211 -12.66 13.80 1.45
N ASN A 212 -11.56 13.62 0.72
CA ASN A 212 -10.57 14.67 0.48
C ASN A 212 -10.81 15.47 -0.81
N GLU A 213 -11.97 15.28 -1.46
CA GLU A 213 -12.35 16.00 -2.70
C GLU A 213 -11.29 15.92 -3.80
N ILE A 214 -10.68 14.74 -3.98
CA ILE A 214 -9.67 14.49 -5.00
C ILE A 214 -10.34 13.96 -6.27
N TYR A 215 -10.06 14.60 -7.41
CA TYR A 215 -10.68 14.28 -8.70
C TYR A 215 -9.65 13.84 -9.74
N PHE A 216 -10.08 12.97 -10.64
CA PHE A 216 -9.26 12.38 -11.70
C PHE A 216 -9.96 12.53 -13.05
N ASN A 217 -9.17 12.75 -14.10
CA ASN A 217 -9.65 12.84 -15.47
C ASN A 217 -9.76 11.45 -16.13
N THR A 218 -8.86 10.55 -15.70
CA THR A 218 -8.70 9.24 -16.33
C THR A 218 -8.58 8.17 -15.24
N PHE A 219 -9.26 7.05 -15.42
CA PHE A 219 -9.05 5.85 -14.63
C PHE A 219 -8.39 4.77 -15.48
N VAL A 220 -7.32 4.18 -14.96
CA VAL A 220 -6.57 3.10 -15.59
C VAL A 220 -6.37 2.01 -14.56
N ALA A 221 -6.61 0.76 -14.94
CA ALA A 221 -6.40 -0.34 -14.03
C ALA A 221 -5.97 -1.60 -14.76
N ALA A 222 -5.17 -2.40 -14.07
CA ALA A 222 -4.94 -3.79 -14.43
C ALA A 222 -5.82 -4.68 -13.53
N ASP A 223 -6.37 -5.78 -14.03
CA ASP A 223 -7.12 -6.76 -13.23
C ASP A 223 -8.31 -6.23 -12.38
N PHE A 224 -8.88 -5.08 -12.74
CA PHE A 224 -9.97 -4.45 -11.97
C PHE A 224 -11.25 -5.28 -11.92
N LEU A 225 -11.68 -5.83 -13.06
CA LEU A 225 -12.94 -6.59 -13.13
C LEU A 225 -12.83 -7.98 -12.49
N SER A 226 -11.63 -8.56 -12.43
CA SER A 226 -11.39 -9.80 -11.67
C SER A 226 -11.54 -9.58 -10.16
N GLU A 227 -11.20 -8.40 -9.65
CA GLU A 227 -11.35 -8.06 -8.23
C GLU A 227 -12.82 -8.03 -7.78
N LYS A 228 -13.72 -7.55 -8.66
CA LYS A 228 -15.16 -7.47 -8.36
C LYS A 228 -15.86 -8.81 -8.26
N LYS A 229 -15.41 -9.85 -8.97
CA LYS A 229 -16.07 -11.17 -8.92
C LYS A 229 -16.02 -11.79 -7.51
N ASP A 230 -14.92 -11.59 -6.79
CA ASP A 230 -14.79 -12.08 -5.41
C ASP A 230 -15.74 -11.35 -4.43
N ILE A 231 -16.06 -10.08 -4.70
CA ILE A 231 -16.97 -9.27 -3.87
C ILE A 231 -18.43 -9.72 -4.05
N ASP A 232 -18.84 -10.05 -5.28
CA ASP A 232 -20.20 -10.52 -5.56
C ASP A 232 -20.42 -11.98 -5.18
N GLU A 233 -19.39 -12.84 -5.28
CA GLU A 233 -19.49 -14.24 -4.84
C GLU A 233 -19.46 -14.38 -3.30
N SER A 234 -18.68 -13.56 -2.60
CA SER A 234 -18.70 -13.50 -1.13
C SER A 234 -20.05 -13.00 -0.58
N ARG A 235 -20.70 -12.06 -1.29
CA ARG A 235 -22.09 -11.64 -1.01
C ARG A 235 -23.13 -12.71 -1.36
N GLY A 236 -22.93 -13.45 -2.46
CA GLY A 236 -23.82 -14.54 -2.90
C GLY A 236 -23.86 -15.73 -1.93
N ASN A 237 -22.74 -16.05 -1.30
CA ASN A 237 -22.65 -17.13 -0.31
C ASN A 237 -23.26 -16.76 1.05
N HIS A 238 -23.26 -15.48 1.44
CA HIS A 238 -23.93 -15.00 2.66
C HIS A 238 -25.46 -14.93 2.54
N VAL A 239 -26.00 -14.78 1.32
CA VAL A 239 -27.44 -14.81 1.08
C VAL A 239 -27.97 -16.26 1.01
N ARG A 240 -27.16 -17.21 0.52
CA ARG A 240 -27.55 -18.62 0.43
C ARG A 240 -27.54 -19.37 1.76
N SER A 241 -26.75 -18.95 2.75
CA SER A 241 -26.80 -19.55 4.10
C SER A 241 -28.03 -19.10 4.90
N ARG A 242 -28.52 -17.87 4.70
CA ARG A 242 -29.72 -17.35 5.38
C ARG A 242 -31.06 -17.85 4.83
N LEU A 243 -31.04 -18.61 3.73
CA LEU A 243 -32.24 -19.22 3.13
C LEU A 243 -32.32 -20.74 3.40
N ARG A 244 -31.44 -21.28 4.26
CA ARG A 244 -31.43 -22.70 4.64
C ARG A 244 -31.51 -22.97 6.16
N ASP A 245 -31.71 -21.93 6.96
CA ASP A 245 -32.01 -22.04 8.39
C ASP A 245 -33.43 -21.53 8.70
#